data_AF-A0A0N9NMD5-F1
#
_entry.id   AF-A0A0N9NMD5-F1
#
_cell.length_a   1.000
_cell.length_b   1.000
_cell.length_c   1.000
_cell.angle_alpha   90.00
_cell.angle_beta   90.00
_cell.angle_gamma   90.00
#
_symmetry.space_group_name_H-M   'P 1'
#
loop_
_entity.id
_entity.type
_entity.pdbx_description
1 polymer ?
#
loop_
_entity_poly.entity_id
_entity_poly.type
_entity_poly.pdbx_seq_one_letter_code
_entity_poly.pdbx_strand_id
1 'polypeptide(L)'
;MKSSHFDEYDKTLKQAELAIADSDHRAKLLQEMCADIGLTPEAVMKIFAGRSAEEIKPAERELLDEIKRQRERQPQHPYDGKRPRKPTMMRGQII
;
A
#
# COMPACT_ATOMS: atom_id res chain seq x y z
N MET A 1 -31.94 -38.09 -2.43
CA MET A 1 -30.48 -37.85 -2.54
C MET A 1 -30.08 -37.11 -1.27
N LYS A 2 -29.41 -37.78 -0.32
CA LYS A 2 -28.98 -37.18 0.95
C LYS A 2 -27.65 -36.50 0.68
N SER A 3 -27.63 -35.17 0.61
CA SER A 3 -26.39 -34.38 0.65
C SER A 3 -25.64 -34.81 1.91
N SER A 4 -24.43 -35.33 1.73
CA SER A 4 -23.65 -35.85 2.85
C SER A 4 -23.21 -34.66 3.68
N HIS A 5 -23.45 -34.71 4.99
CA HIS A 5 -22.98 -33.68 5.96
C HIS A 5 -21.48 -33.38 5.81
N PHE A 6 -20.73 -34.33 5.24
CA PHE A 6 -19.33 -34.25 4.88
C PHE A 6 -19.02 -33.25 3.76
N ASP A 7 -19.90 -33.13 2.75
CA ASP A 7 -19.73 -32.21 1.62
C ASP A 7 -19.92 -30.74 2.06
N GLU A 8 -20.81 -30.49 3.03
CA GLU A 8 -20.99 -29.16 3.63
C GLU A 8 -19.81 -28.77 4.53
N TYR A 9 -19.22 -29.73 5.24
CA TYR A 9 -18.04 -29.50 6.06
C TYR A 9 -16.81 -29.11 5.20
N ASP A 10 -16.57 -29.83 4.10
CA ASP A 10 -15.48 -29.54 3.17
C ASP A 10 -15.65 -28.19 2.48
N LYS A 11 -16.90 -27.81 2.14
CA LYS A 11 -17.22 -26.48 1.62
C LYS A 11 -16.91 -25.39 2.64
N THR A 12 -17.25 -25.60 3.91
CA THR A 12 -17.01 -24.63 4.99
C THR A 12 -15.51 -24.41 5.21
N LEU A 13 -14.71 -25.48 5.20
CA LEU A 13 -13.26 -25.40 5.29
C LEU A 13 -12.65 -24.59 4.14
N LYS A 14 -13.03 -24.90 2.89
CA LYS A 14 -12.54 -24.15 1.71
C LYS A 14 -12.90 -22.67 1.77
N GLN A 15 -14.11 -22.33 2.24
CA GLN A 15 -14.51 -20.94 2.42
C GLN A 15 -13.69 -20.24 3.51
N ALA A 16 -13.40 -20.93 4.61
CA ALA A 16 -12.54 -20.40 5.67
C ALA A 16 -11.10 -20.18 5.18
N GLU A 17 -10.53 -21.12 4.44
CA GLU A 17 -9.19 -20.99 3.84
C GLU A 17 -9.09 -19.79 2.90
N LEU A 18 -10.08 -19.61 2.02
CA LEU A 18 -10.15 -18.46 1.12
C LEU A 18 -10.28 -17.14 1.88
N ALA A 19 -11.11 -17.10 2.93
CA ALA A 19 -11.30 -15.91 3.75
C ALA A 19 -10.03 -15.55 4.56
N ILE A 20 -9.31 -16.55 5.07
CA ILE A 20 -8.02 -16.35 5.75
C ILE A 20 -6.98 -15.83 4.76
N ALA A 21 -6.86 -16.44 3.59
CA ALA A 21 -5.92 -16.00 2.55
C ALA A 21 -6.20 -14.56 2.08
N ASP A 22 -7.48 -14.20 1.90
CA ASP A 22 -7.89 -12.82 1.58
C ASP A 22 -7.50 -11.85 2.70
N SER A 23 -7.75 -12.23 3.96
CA SER A 23 -7.37 -11.42 5.12
C SER A 23 -5.86 -11.22 5.23
N ASP A 24 -5.06 -12.26 5.00
CA ASP A 24 -3.59 -12.18 5.04
C ASP A 24 -3.03 -11.33 3.90
N HIS A 25 -3.56 -11.50 2.68
CA HIS A 25 -3.19 -10.67 1.53
C HIS A 25 -3.54 -9.20 1.77
N ARG A 26 -4.72 -8.92 2.30
CA ARG A 26 -5.15 -7.58 2.67
C ARG A 26 -4.25 -6.96 3.72
N ALA A 27 -3.93 -7.71 4.79
CA ALA A 27 -3.03 -7.25 5.84
C ALA A 27 -1.64 -6.89 5.29
N LYS A 28 -1.08 -7.73 4.41
CA LYS A 28 0.20 -7.47 3.75
C LYS A 28 0.15 -6.20 2.88
N LEU A 29 -0.90 -6.04 2.07
CA LEU A 29 -1.06 -4.87 1.20
C LEU A 29 -1.13 -3.57 2.02
N LEU A 30 -1.85 -3.57 3.15
CA LEU A 30 -1.89 -2.41 4.04
C LEU A 30 -0.53 -2.06 4.63
N GLN A 31 0.26 -3.08 5.01
CA GLN A 31 1.62 -2.85 5.49
C GLN A 31 2.50 -2.19 4.41
N GLU A 32 2.42 -2.66 3.16
CA GLU A 32 3.14 -2.08 2.03
C GLU A 32 2.70 -0.63 1.76
N MET A 33 1.38 -0.37 1.72
CA MET A 33 0.81 0.97 1.54
C MET A 33 1.21 1.95 2.64
N CYS A 34 1.23 1.49 3.90
CA CYS A 34 1.69 2.31 5.01
C CYS A 34 3.20 2.57 4.97
N ALA A 35 3.99 1.59 4.54
CA ALA A 35 5.43 1.77 4.36
C ALA A 35 5.74 2.81 3.26
N ASP A 36 4.98 2.83 2.17
CA ASP A 36 5.10 3.81 1.08
C ASP A 36 4.95 5.26 1.57
N ILE A 37 4.14 5.50 2.60
CA ILE A 37 3.94 6.82 3.21
C ILE A 37 4.82 7.06 4.46
N GLY A 38 5.74 6.14 4.77
CA GLY A 38 6.72 6.27 5.84
C GLY A 38 6.23 5.86 7.24
N LEU A 39 5.15 5.10 7.35
CA LEU A 39 4.68 4.58 8.64
C LEU A 39 5.45 3.32 9.04
N THR A 40 5.75 3.21 10.34
CA THR A 40 6.39 2.02 10.91
C THR A 40 5.36 0.90 11.12
N PRO A 41 5.76 -0.38 11.07
CA PRO A 41 4.86 -1.51 11.33
C PRO A 41 4.10 -1.41 12.66
N GLU A 42 4.74 -0.83 13.69
CA GLU A 42 4.12 -0.60 14.99
C GLU A 42 2.99 0.45 14.94
N ALA A 43 3.17 1.51 14.15
CA ALA A 43 2.13 2.50 13.91
C ALA A 43 0.96 1.89 13.12
N VAL A 44 1.25 1.03 12.13
CA VAL A 44 0.23 0.30 11.37
C VAL A 44 -0.60 -0.60 12.28
N MET A 45 0.04 -1.37 13.17
CA MET A 45 -0.69 -2.18 14.15
C MET A 45 -1.57 -1.31 15.05
N LYS A 46 -1.10 -0.15 15.52
CA LYS A 46 -1.94 0.75 16.35
C LYS A 46 -3.14 1.32 15.60
N ILE A 47 -3.03 1.52 14.28
CA ILE A 47 -4.12 2.05 13.44
C ILE A 47 -5.16 0.97 13.15
N PHE A 48 -4.75 -0.27 12.90
CA PHE A 48 -5.64 -1.32 12.40
C PHE A 48 -5.93 -2.47 13.38
N ALA A 49 -5.13 -2.67 14.43
CA ALA A 49 -5.32 -3.78 15.37
C ALA A 49 -6.59 -3.59 16.20
N GLY A 50 -7.34 -4.68 16.35
CA GLY A 50 -8.56 -4.73 17.17
C GLY A 50 -9.76 -3.98 16.59
N ARG A 51 -9.65 -3.39 15.38
CA ARG A 51 -10.77 -2.73 14.71
C ARG A 51 -11.59 -3.73 13.90
N SER A 52 -12.90 -3.48 13.84
CA SER A 52 -13.80 -4.26 13.01
C SER A 52 -13.59 -3.96 11.51
N ALA A 53 -14.02 -4.88 10.64
CA ALA A 53 -13.91 -4.68 9.20
C ALA A 53 -14.63 -3.40 8.71
N GLU A 54 -15.71 -3.01 9.38
CA GLU A 54 -16.47 -1.78 9.07
C GLU A 54 -15.69 -0.51 9.40
N GLU A 55 -14.90 -0.52 10.48
CA GLU A 55 -14.04 0.58 10.87
C GLU A 55 -12.74 0.65 10.03
N ILE A 56 -12.26 -0.51 9.56
CA ILE A 56 -11.04 -0.57 8.76
C ILE A 56 -11.31 -0.08 7.33
N LYS A 57 -12.39 -0.51 6.68
CA LYS A 57 -12.73 -0.15 5.29
C LYS A 57 -12.58 1.36 4.95
N PRO A 58 -13.12 2.31 5.73
CA PRO A 58 -12.94 3.73 5.44
C PRO A 58 -11.48 4.19 5.62
N ALA A 59 -10.76 3.65 6.61
CA ALA A 59 -9.35 3.97 6.82
C ALA A 59 -8.45 3.46 5.69
N GLU A 60 -8.72 2.27 5.14
CA GLU A 60 -8.02 1.76 3.95
C GLU A 60 -8.25 2.65 2.74
N ARG A 61 -9.48 3.15 2.58
CA ARG A 61 -9.83 4.03 1.48
C ARG A 61 -9.09 5.36 1.57
N GLU A 62 -9.06 5.96 2.75
CA GLU A 62 -8.31 7.20 2.98
C GLU A 62 -6.82 7.02 2.74
N LEU A 63 -6.24 5.89 3.20
CA LEU A 63 -4.83 5.56 2.96
C LEU A 63 -4.53 5.44 1.45
N LEU A 64 -5.39 4.76 0.70
CA LEU A 64 -5.27 4.66 -0.75
C LEU A 64 -5.33 6.02 -1.43
N ASP A 65 -6.25 6.88 -1.00
CA ASP A 65 -6.42 8.20 -1.59
C ASP A 65 -5.25 9.14 -1.23
N GLU A 66 -4.65 9.01 -0.05
CA GLU A 66 -3.40 9.71 0.30
C GLU A 66 -2.22 9.27 -0.57
N ILE A 67 -2.05 7.96 -0.82
CA ILE A 67 -1.00 7.47 -1.70
C ILE A 67 -1.16 8.02 -3.12
N LYS A 68 -2.40 8.06 -3.64
CA LYS A 68 -2.68 8.69 -4.94
C LYS A 68 -2.31 10.17 -4.93
N ARG A 69 -2.73 10.92 -3.91
CA ARG A 69 -2.37 12.34 -3.75
C ARG A 69 -0.86 12.54 -3.71
N GLN A 70 -0.10 11.69 -3.01
CA GLN A 70 1.36 11.77 -2.98
C GLN A 70 1.98 11.50 -4.34
N ARG A 71 1.47 10.52 -5.09
CA ARG A 71 1.92 10.22 -6.46
C ARG A 71 1.60 11.33 -7.45
N GLU A 72 0.46 12.01 -7.29
CA GLU A 72 0.11 13.19 -8.09
C GLU A 72 0.95 14.42 -7.72
N ARG A 73 1.29 14.58 -6.43
CA ARG A 73 2.12 15.68 -5.91
C ARG A 73 3.61 15.49 -6.16
N GLN A 74 4.09 14.26 -6.29
CA GLN A 74 5.42 14.01 -6.82
C GLN A 74 5.36 14.30 -8.32
N PRO A 75 5.96 15.39 -8.83
CA PRO A 75 6.26 15.44 -10.24
C PRO A 75 7.06 14.16 -10.52
N GLN A 76 6.70 13.41 -11.56
CA GLN A 76 7.57 12.39 -12.11
C GLN A 76 8.89 13.07 -12.40
N HIS A 77 9.81 13.05 -11.44
CA HIS A 77 11.17 13.47 -11.65
C HIS A 77 11.82 12.24 -12.25
N PRO A 78 12.10 12.22 -13.57
CA PRO A 78 13.03 11.25 -14.09
C PRO A 78 14.39 11.65 -13.51
N TYR A 79 14.69 11.21 -12.30
CA TYR A 79 16.06 11.23 -11.80
C TYR A 79 16.81 10.03 -12.37
N ASP A 80 16.77 9.93 -13.70
CA ASP A 80 17.74 9.22 -14.48
C ASP A 80 18.97 10.14 -14.62
N GLY A 81 19.82 10.10 -13.60
CA GLY A 81 21.28 10.11 -13.79
C GLY A 81 21.98 11.24 -14.55
N LYS A 82 21.39 12.42 -14.79
CA LYS A 82 22.13 13.53 -15.45
C LYS A 82 22.02 14.85 -14.69
N ARG A 83 23.07 15.14 -13.90
CA ARG A 83 23.37 16.49 -13.40
C ARG A 83 23.17 17.52 -14.52
N PRO A 84 22.36 18.58 -14.34
CA PRO A 84 22.37 19.69 -15.26
C PRO A 84 23.73 20.38 -15.10
N ARG A 85 24.58 20.26 -16.14
CA ARG A 85 25.83 21.01 -16.21
C ARG A 85 25.45 22.49 -16.22
N LYS A 86 25.72 23.19 -15.11
CA LYS A 86 25.68 24.66 -15.11
C LYS A 86 26.61 25.13 -16.24
N PRO A 87 26.19 26.05 -17.13
CA PRO A 87 27.14 26.64 -18.04
C PRO A 87 28.19 27.41 -17.22
N THR A 88 29.45 27.07 -17.41
CA THR A 88 30.58 27.87 -16.93
C THR A 88 30.45 29.25 -17.56
N MET A 89 30.04 30.26 -16.79
CA MET A 89 30.12 31.64 -17.21
C MET A 89 31.61 32.00 -17.29
N MET A 90 32.19 31.93 -18.50
CA MET A 90 33.46 32.57 -18.81
C MET A 90 33.29 34.08 -18.66
N ARG A 91 33.52 34.60 -17.46
CA ARG A 91 33.88 36.01 -17.28
C ARG A 91 35.39 36.13 -17.49
N GLY A 92 35.77 36.43 -18.73
CA GLY A 92 37.15 36.70 -19.07
C GLY A 92 37.27 37.21 -20.48
N GLN A 93 37.17 38.53 -20.65
CA GLN A 93 37.99 39.38 -21.53
C GLN A 93 37.25 40.69 -21.83
N ILE A 94 37.73 41.77 -21.23
CA ILE A 94 37.96 43.02 -21.95
C ILE A 94 39.43 43.33 -21.65
N ILE A 95 40.26 43.31 -22.70
CA ILE A 95 41.56 43.98 -22.73
C ILE A 95 41.29 45.38 -23.27
#